data_AF-A0A5D6Y9W1-F1
#
_entry.id   AF-A0A5D6Y9W1-F1
#
_cell.length_a   1.000
_cell.length_b   1.000
_cell.length_c   1.000
_cell.angle_alpha   90.00
_cell.angle_beta   90.00
_cell.angle_gamma   90.00
#
_symmetry.space_group_name_H-M   'P 1'
#
loop_
_entity.id
_entity.type
_entity.pdbx_description
1 polymer ?
#
loop_
_entity_poly.entity_id
_entity_poly.type
_entity_poly.pdbx_seq_one_letter_code
_entity_poly.pdbx_strand_id
1 'polypeptide(L)'
;MADTETPMEVEGGAVQTPLPSTGTDALQQAAASEEAQEPMPFTEEELATCFKVLDMLASNAKLLDQRNMRVVRKHLAPVSDLMESRKFGGKSRKKYLEDKQLREEKRARLNQRKMHDKRHINSSQLRRERIEKLESLLQQGHDAGMPLIADGVAGEDVVHSSSLQTLCNDDATQAKEEQAAEAKREASALLGFRSCYTCKTRFDKTHQFYDQLCPRCADLNFSKRFQTSDLRGKVALVTGARVKIGFQTAVKLLLAGAAVIATSRFPTDAAERFAQHPEYETFKDRLQVFGIDFRDLVHLEQFLDFVLTRYARLDIVVHNACQTIRRPPKYYEHLVQKEMQALEQSPRSVQLLMHHQQEFATHVKAQAIESGTSVSASASAAAAMGVPISSALKSQVPLIASDEHDVAAFPDGMVDVNGQQIDLRSKNTWLLKIGEVETPEVAEVFAINTLAPFIMNNRLVPLLARSAGSQERTFIVNVSAMEGKFYRYKTPNHPHTNMAKAALNMMTRTCAEDLSKRGIFMNSVDTGWINDENPLQKAHAHAVTTDFQTPIDEIDAAARILDPVFVGFNAPATKPIFGKFLKDFHETEW
;
A
#
# COMPACT_ATOMS: atom_id res chain seq x y z
N MET A 1 -21.94 37.62 42.55
CA MET A 1 -20.67 38.29 42.20
C MET A 1 -20.51 38.13 40.72
N ALA A 2 -20.67 39.24 40.02
CA ALA A 2 -20.55 39.32 38.57
C ALA A 2 -19.08 39.26 38.20
N ASP A 3 -18.75 38.51 37.15
CA ASP A 3 -17.71 38.90 36.21
C ASP A 3 -18.22 38.58 34.80
N THR A 4 -18.20 39.63 33.99
CA THR A 4 -18.66 39.73 32.61
C THR A 4 -17.47 39.50 31.68
N GLU A 5 -17.55 38.53 30.77
CA GLU A 5 -16.72 38.50 29.57
C GLU A 5 -17.59 38.34 28.32
N THR A 6 -17.36 39.27 27.40
CA THR A 6 -18.01 39.49 26.11
C THR A 6 -17.45 38.51 25.07
N PRO A 7 -18.24 38.02 24.09
CA PRO A 7 -17.72 37.18 23.01
C PRO A 7 -17.14 38.05 21.89
N MET A 8 -15.92 37.73 21.45
CA MET A 8 -15.24 38.38 20.34
C MET A 8 -15.45 37.53 19.07
N GLU A 9 -16.18 38.09 18.11
CA GLU A 9 -16.29 37.58 16.74
C GLU A 9 -14.92 37.61 16.06
N VAL A 10 -14.51 36.49 15.45
CA VAL A 10 -13.33 36.44 14.57
C VAL A 10 -13.74 35.75 13.27
N GLU A 11 -13.84 36.57 12.23
CA GLU A 11 -14.03 36.16 10.84
C GLU A 11 -12.86 35.29 10.36
N GLY A 12 -13.15 34.05 9.96
CA GLY A 12 -12.20 33.12 9.37
C GLY A 12 -12.14 33.27 7.85
N GLY A 13 -11.25 34.13 7.36
CA GLY A 13 -10.85 34.19 5.95
C GLY A 13 -9.88 33.07 5.60
N ALA A 14 -10.33 32.12 4.76
CA ALA A 14 -9.51 31.04 4.22
C ALA A 14 -8.50 31.57 3.18
N VAL A 15 -7.20 31.46 3.48
CA VAL A 15 -6.13 31.65 2.48
C VAL A 15 -6.00 30.36 1.67
N GLN A 16 -6.65 30.32 0.50
CA GLN A 16 -6.40 29.34 -0.55
C GLN A 16 -5.13 29.72 -1.30
N THR A 17 -4.09 28.89 -1.23
CA THR A 17 -2.98 28.92 -2.19
C THR A 17 -3.37 28.14 -3.46
N PRO A 18 -3.37 28.75 -4.66
CA PRO A 18 -3.57 28.00 -5.90
C PRO A 18 -2.27 27.35 -6.39
N LEU A 19 -2.36 26.12 -6.89
CA LEU A 19 -1.39 25.51 -7.79
C LEU A 19 -1.36 26.26 -9.14
N PRO A 20 -0.21 26.31 -9.84
CA PRO A 20 -0.05 27.15 -11.03
C PRO A 20 -0.85 26.57 -12.20
N SER A 21 -1.79 27.36 -12.71
CA SER A 21 -2.50 27.08 -13.95
C SER A 21 -1.55 27.23 -15.14
N THR A 22 -1.71 26.29 -16.06
CA THR A 22 -1.06 26.15 -17.35
C THR A 22 -1.19 27.41 -18.19
N GLY A 23 -0.10 27.74 -18.88
CA GLY A 23 0.04 28.94 -19.69
C GLY A 23 -0.99 29.05 -20.80
N THR A 24 -1.68 30.19 -20.81
CA THR A 24 -2.12 30.90 -22.02
C THR A 24 -2.34 32.40 -21.74
N ASP A 25 -2.43 32.85 -20.48
CA ASP A 25 -2.69 34.27 -20.17
C ASP A 25 -1.44 35.17 -20.01
N ALA A 26 -0.24 34.60 -19.94
CA ALA A 26 0.99 35.41 -19.85
C ALA A 26 1.40 36.06 -21.19
N LEU A 27 0.73 35.72 -22.30
CA LEU A 27 1.00 36.26 -23.63
C LEU A 27 0.02 37.36 -24.07
N GLN A 28 -1.02 37.67 -23.28
CA GLN A 28 -1.99 38.73 -23.60
C GLN A 28 -1.97 39.95 -22.65
N GLN A 29 -1.21 39.91 -21.56
CA GLN A 29 -0.96 41.10 -20.70
C GLN A 29 0.39 41.80 -20.97
N ALA A 30 1.15 41.36 -21.97
CA ALA A 30 2.40 42.02 -22.39
C ALA A 30 2.21 43.08 -23.50
N ALA A 31 0.97 43.42 -23.87
CA ALA A 31 0.66 44.30 -25.01
C ALA A 31 0.04 45.65 -24.63
N ALA A 32 0.04 46.05 -23.36
CA ALA A 32 -0.53 47.33 -22.93
C ALA A 32 0.20 47.92 -21.71
N SER A 33 1.48 48.27 -21.91
CA SER A 33 2.18 49.25 -21.08
C SER A 33 3.24 49.94 -21.94
N GLU A 34 2.80 50.82 -22.84
CA GLU A 34 3.67 51.89 -23.32
C GLU A 34 3.94 52.81 -22.12
N GLU A 35 4.95 52.46 -21.33
CA GLU A 35 5.55 53.39 -20.38
C GLU A 35 6.06 54.59 -21.17
N ALA A 36 5.54 55.78 -20.86
CA ALA A 36 6.05 57.04 -21.35
C ALA A 36 7.55 57.13 -21.02
N GLN A 37 8.40 56.86 -22.02
CA GLN A 37 9.84 57.05 -21.90
C GLN A 37 10.12 58.55 -21.72
N GLU A 38 10.82 58.91 -20.64
CA GLU A 38 11.37 60.26 -20.51
C GLU A 38 12.15 60.64 -21.77
N PRO A 39 11.98 61.85 -22.33
CA PRO A 39 12.71 62.26 -23.52
C PRO A 39 14.21 62.23 -23.24
N MET A 40 14.93 61.43 -24.04
CA MET A 40 16.38 61.27 -23.92
C MET A 40 17.06 62.62 -24.16
N PRO A 41 17.92 63.11 -23.25
CA PRO A 41 18.52 64.44 -23.33
C PRO A 41 19.68 64.55 -24.35
N PHE A 42 19.80 63.59 -25.28
CA PHE A 42 20.90 63.47 -26.23
C PHE A 42 20.35 63.32 -27.65
N THR A 43 21.05 63.90 -28.63
CA THR A 43 20.73 63.76 -30.06
C THR A 43 21.18 62.40 -30.60
N GLU A 44 20.57 61.93 -31.70
CA GLU A 44 20.96 60.67 -32.36
C GLU A 44 22.42 60.68 -32.84
N GLU A 45 22.92 61.84 -33.28
CA GLU A 45 24.29 62.01 -33.75
C GLU A 45 25.32 61.91 -32.60
N GLU A 46 24.99 62.46 -31.42
CA GLU A 46 25.82 62.34 -30.21
C GLU A 46 25.89 60.89 -29.72
N LEU A 47 24.76 60.16 -29.73
CA LEU A 47 24.70 58.74 -29.40
C LEU A 47 25.51 57.88 -30.37
N ALA A 48 25.36 58.11 -31.68
CA ALA A 48 26.11 57.40 -32.71
C ALA A 48 27.63 57.61 -32.56
N THR A 49 28.05 58.82 -32.20
CA THR A 49 29.45 59.13 -31.92
C THR A 49 29.93 58.44 -30.64
N CYS A 50 29.13 58.47 -29.57
CA CYS A 50 29.41 57.77 -28.32
C CYS A 50 29.60 56.26 -28.54
N PHE A 51 28.72 55.61 -29.31
CA PHE A 51 28.83 54.18 -29.63
C PHE A 51 30.11 53.85 -30.39
N LYS A 52 30.47 54.63 -31.44
CA LYS A 52 31.74 54.43 -32.16
C LYS A 52 32.96 54.51 -31.23
N VAL A 53 32.95 55.44 -30.29
CA VAL A 53 34.03 55.59 -29.30
C VAL A 53 34.06 54.39 -28.35
N LEU A 54 32.90 53.97 -27.82
CA LEU A 54 32.80 52.81 -26.94
C LEU A 54 33.23 51.51 -27.63
N ASP A 55 32.88 51.30 -28.90
CA ASP A 55 33.28 50.13 -29.69
C ASP A 55 34.78 50.08 -29.94
N MET A 56 35.42 51.23 -30.23
CA MET A 56 36.88 51.31 -30.34
C MET A 56 37.57 51.01 -29.01
N LEU A 57 37.04 51.53 -27.90
CA LEU A 57 37.57 51.25 -26.56
C LEU A 57 37.38 49.78 -26.16
N ALA A 58 36.25 49.15 -26.54
CA ALA A 58 35.99 47.74 -26.32
C ALA A 58 36.93 46.83 -27.13
N SER A 59 37.25 47.24 -28.37
CA SER A 59 38.15 46.50 -29.26
C SER A 59 39.64 46.60 -28.86
N ASN A 60 40.03 47.66 -28.14
CA ASN A 60 41.40 47.85 -27.67
C ASN A 60 41.45 48.50 -26.28
N ALA A 61 41.29 47.67 -25.25
CA ALA A 61 41.25 48.10 -23.86
C ALA A 61 42.51 48.85 -23.38
N LYS A 62 43.68 48.63 -24.00
CA LYS A 62 44.94 49.29 -23.62
C LYS A 62 44.95 50.80 -23.89
N LEU A 63 44.04 51.30 -24.75
CA LEU A 63 43.87 52.74 -24.97
C LEU A 63 43.43 53.44 -23.67
N LEU A 64 42.63 52.76 -22.84
CA LEU A 64 42.20 53.29 -21.55
C LEU A 64 43.33 53.44 -20.54
N ASP A 65 44.51 52.84 -20.73
CA ASP A 65 45.63 53.00 -19.79
C ASP A 65 46.46 54.26 -20.04
N GLN A 66 46.26 54.92 -21.19
CA GLN A 66 47.01 56.12 -21.56
C GLN A 66 46.68 57.32 -20.65
N ARG A 67 47.66 58.22 -20.49
CA ARG A 67 47.54 59.39 -19.59
C ARG A 67 46.44 60.37 -20.03
N ASN A 68 46.26 60.57 -21.34
CA ASN A 68 45.22 61.43 -21.92
C ASN A 68 43.80 60.89 -21.72
N MET A 69 43.62 59.59 -21.45
CA MET A 69 42.31 58.98 -21.21
C MET A 69 41.79 59.10 -19.77
N ARG A 70 42.49 59.85 -18.90
CA ARG A 70 42.09 60.03 -17.49
C ARG A 70 40.69 60.63 -17.34
N VAL A 71 40.33 61.59 -18.19
CA VAL A 71 39.02 62.25 -18.16
C VAL A 71 37.92 61.27 -18.55
N VAL A 72 38.14 60.49 -19.61
CA VAL A 72 37.22 59.44 -20.07
C VAL A 72 36.98 58.40 -18.97
N ARG A 73 38.04 57.90 -18.30
CA ARG A 73 37.91 56.97 -17.16
C ARG A 73 37.07 57.56 -16.01
N LYS A 74 37.25 58.84 -15.69
CA LYS A 74 36.49 59.53 -14.63
C LYS A 74 34.99 59.58 -14.93
N HIS A 75 34.61 59.80 -16.20
CA HIS A 75 33.21 59.86 -16.62
C HIS A 75 32.58 58.48 -16.83
N LEU A 76 33.35 57.48 -17.24
CA LEU A 76 32.88 56.09 -17.37
C LEU A 76 32.70 55.38 -16.04
N ALA A 77 33.47 55.75 -15.00
CA ALA A 77 33.43 55.05 -13.71
C ALA A 77 32.03 55.01 -13.07
N PRO A 78 31.27 56.11 -12.92
CA PRO A 78 29.92 56.06 -12.33
C PRO A 78 28.93 55.22 -13.16
N VAL A 79 29.05 55.26 -14.50
CA VAL A 79 28.21 54.46 -15.40
C VAL A 79 28.56 52.97 -15.28
N SER A 80 29.85 52.64 -15.21
CA SER A 80 30.34 51.29 -14.97
C SER A 80 29.84 50.75 -13.63
N ASP A 81 29.94 51.53 -12.55
CA ASP A 81 29.46 51.15 -11.21
C ASP A 81 27.94 50.92 -11.20
N LEU A 82 27.17 51.75 -11.91
CA LEU A 82 25.73 51.58 -12.07
C LEU A 82 25.40 50.30 -12.87
N MET A 83 26.09 50.05 -13.98
CA MET A 83 25.90 48.84 -14.78
C MET A 83 26.29 47.57 -14.02
N GLU A 84 27.37 47.64 -13.23
CA GLU A 84 27.85 46.53 -12.39
C GLU A 84 26.88 46.24 -11.25
N SER A 85 26.36 47.27 -10.57
CA SER A 85 25.34 47.12 -9.52
C SER A 85 24.04 46.52 -10.06
N ARG A 86 23.60 46.88 -11.27
CA ARG A 86 22.44 46.24 -11.92
C ARG A 86 22.69 44.77 -12.25
N LYS A 87 23.89 44.42 -12.75
CA LYS A 87 24.26 43.03 -13.09
C LYS A 87 24.34 42.10 -11.88
N PHE A 88 24.68 42.63 -10.70
CA PHE A 88 24.92 41.84 -9.48
C PHE A 88 23.94 42.17 -8.33
N GLY A 89 22.82 42.81 -8.62
CA GLY A 89 21.75 43.10 -7.64
C GLY A 89 22.21 43.98 -6.46
N GLY A 90 23.01 45.00 -6.74
CA GLY A 90 23.53 45.95 -5.75
C GLY A 90 24.78 45.49 -4.98
N LYS A 91 25.37 44.34 -5.36
CA LYS A 91 26.62 43.82 -4.76
C LYS A 91 27.81 44.05 -5.70
N SER A 92 29.02 44.12 -5.14
CA SER A 92 30.24 44.09 -5.97
C SER A 92 30.38 42.72 -6.65
N ARG A 93 31.01 42.67 -7.84
CA ARG A 93 31.29 41.41 -8.55
C ARG A 93 31.99 40.39 -7.68
N LYS A 94 32.97 40.83 -6.87
CA LYS A 94 33.69 39.97 -5.91
C LYS A 94 32.72 39.32 -4.91
N LYS A 95 31.89 40.12 -4.24
CA LYS A 95 30.91 39.63 -3.26
C LYS A 95 29.86 38.71 -3.89
N TYR A 96 29.40 39.02 -5.11
CA TYR A 96 28.47 38.16 -5.84
C TYR A 96 29.06 36.78 -6.17
N LEU A 97 30.32 36.74 -6.62
CA LEU A 97 31.03 35.48 -6.92
C LEU A 97 31.29 34.68 -5.64
N GLU A 98 31.68 35.33 -4.54
CA GLU A 98 31.82 34.69 -3.22
C GLU A 98 30.48 34.11 -2.73
N ASP A 99 29.38 34.87 -2.81
CA ASP A 99 28.03 34.39 -2.46
C ASP A 99 27.56 33.25 -3.38
N LYS A 100 27.94 33.27 -4.66
CA LYS A 100 27.66 32.18 -5.61
C LYS A 100 28.43 30.92 -5.22
N GLN A 101 29.73 31.04 -4.95
CA GLN A 101 30.56 29.93 -4.51
C GLN A 101 30.05 29.34 -3.19
N LEU A 102 29.68 30.18 -2.22
CA LEU A 102 29.12 29.72 -0.94
C LEU A 102 27.76 29.00 -1.12
N ARG A 103 26.94 29.43 -2.08
CA ARG A 103 25.69 28.73 -2.46
C ARG A 103 25.98 27.38 -3.12
N GLU A 104 26.97 27.32 -4.02
CA GLU A 104 27.40 26.09 -4.68
C GLU A 104 27.98 25.08 -3.68
N GLU A 105 28.83 25.52 -2.75
CA GLU A 105 29.37 24.69 -1.67
C GLU A 105 28.27 24.17 -0.73
N LYS A 106 27.31 25.03 -0.33
CA LYS A 106 26.14 24.59 0.46
C LYS A 106 25.31 23.55 -0.29
N ARG A 107 25.09 23.72 -1.60
CA ARG A 107 24.37 22.76 -2.45
C ARG A 107 25.14 21.45 -2.58
N ALA A 108 26.46 21.50 -2.76
CA ALA A 108 27.31 20.31 -2.83
C ALA A 108 27.25 19.51 -1.53
N ARG A 109 27.37 20.17 -0.37
CA ARG A 109 27.25 19.53 0.95
C ARG A 109 25.86 18.91 1.16
N LEU A 110 24.79 19.61 0.77
CA LEU A 110 23.43 19.06 0.85
C LEU A 110 23.27 17.82 -0.03
N ASN A 111 23.79 17.85 -1.26
CA ASN A 111 23.72 16.71 -2.18
C ASN A 111 24.52 15.51 -1.65
N GLN A 112 25.71 15.76 -1.07
CA GLN A 112 26.51 14.71 -0.45
C GLN A 112 25.76 14.07 0.73
N ARG A 113 25.10 14.87 1.59
CA ARG A 113 24.25 14.36 2.67
C ARG A 113 23.10 13.51 2.15
N LYS A 114 22.37 13.99 1.14
CA LYS A 114 21.27 13.24 0.52
C LYS A 114 21.74 11.92 -0.07
N MET A 115 22.90 11.90 -0.76
CA MET A 115 23.47 10.67 -1.32
C MET A 115 23.91 9.69 -0.23
N HIS A 116 24.51 10.18 0.85
CA HIS A 116 24.87 9.36 2.01
C HIS A 116 23.62 8.71 2.61
N ASP A 117 22.62 9.50 2.97
CA ASP A 117 21.40 9.01 3.59
C ASP A 117 20.67 8.02 2.66
N LYS A 118 20.60 8.31 1.37
CA LYS A 118 20.01 7.39 0.37
C LYS A 118 20.71 6.03 0.34
N ARG A 119 22.05 6.00 0.41
CA ARG A 119 22.80 4.74 0.46
C ARG A 119 22.49 3.95 1.73
N HIS A 120 22.42 4.63 2.89
CA HIS A 120 22.07 3.98 4.15
C HIS A 120 20.62 3.48 4.18
N ILE A 121 19.67 4.26 3.66
CA ILE A 121 18.27 3.85 3.53
C ILE A 121 18.17 2.61 2.63
N ASN A 122 18.81 2.62 1.46
CA ASN A 122 18.82 1.50 0.52
C ASN A 122 19.56 0.26 1.06
N SER A 123 20.32 0.39 2.15
CA SER A 123 21.03 -0.74 2.77
C SER A 123 20.14 -1.59 3.69
N SER A 124 18.94 -1.11 4.05
CA SER A 124 17.99 -1.93 4.82
C SER A 124 17.56 -3.14 3.99
N GLN A 125 17.41 -4.28 4.64
CA GLN A 125 17.13 -5.54 3.96
C GLN A 125 15.82 -5.50 3.18
N LEU A 126 14.72 -5.00 3.78
CA LEU A 126 13.42 -4.90 3.12
C LEU A 126 13.51 -4.10 1.81
N ARG A 127 14.21 -2.96 1.88
CA ARG A 127 14.34 -2.07 0.74
C ARG A 127 15.24 -2.65 -0.34
N ARG A 128 16.37 -3.24 0.05
CA ARG A 128 17.34 -3.87 -0.86
C ARG A 128 16.68 -5.00 -1.65
N GLU A 129 16.00 -5.93 -0.97
CA GLU A 129 15.36 -7.08 -1.62
C GLU A 129 14.26 -6.66 -2.59
N ARG A 130 13.49 -5.61 -2.27
CA ARG A 130 12.49 -5.05 -3.18
C ARG A 130 13.10 -4.38 -4.41
N ILE A 131 14.23 -3.69 -4.25
CA ILE A 131 14.97 -3.11 -5.38
C ILE A 131 15.50 -4.23 -6.28
N GLU A 132 16.10 -5.28 -5.70
CA GLU A 132 16.61 -6.44 -6.45
C GLU A 132 15.49 -7.19 -7.19
N LYS A 133 14.34 -7.42 -6.54
CA LYS A 133 13.17 -8.05 -7.18
C LYS A 133 12.64 -7.18 -8.32
N LEU A 134 12.54 -5.86 -8.11
CA LEU A 134 12.15 -4.91 -9.15
C LEU A 134 13.11 -4.94 -10.35
N GLU A 135 14.42 -4.91 -10.11
CA GLU A 135 15.45 -4.98 -11.15
C GLU A 135 15.37 -6.31 -11.92
N SER A 136 15.14 -7.43 -11.25
CA SER A 136 14.93 -8.74 -11.87
C SER A 136 13.73 -8.78 -12.80
N LEU A 137 12.59 -8.20 -12.38
CA LEU A 137 11.39 -8.12 -13.23
C LEU A 137 11.61 -7.22 -14.46
N LEU A 138 12.33 -6.10 -14.29
CA LEU A 138 12.69 -5.21 -15.40
C LEU A 138 13.65 -5.89 -16.39
N GLN A 139 14.52 -6.77 -15.94
CA GLN A 139 15.39 -7.56 -16.82
C GLN A 139 14.64 -8.67 -17.58
N GLN A 140 13.66 -9.31 -16.93
CA GLN A 140 12.84 -10.35 -17.55
C GLN A 140 11.86 -9.78 -18.59
N GLY A 141 11.34 -8.57 -18.35
CA GLY A 141 10.48 -7.84 -19.29
C GLY A 141 11.29 -7.04 -20.30
N HIS A 142 11.79 -7.70 -21.37
CA HIS A 142 12.42 -7.10 -22.56
C HIS A 142 12.04 -5.63 -22.81
N ASP A 143 12.84 -4.65 -22.37
CA ASP A 143 12.73 -3.21 -22.68
C ASP A 143 11.28 -2.64 -22.77
N ALA A 144 10.31 -3.22 -22.05
CA ALA A 144 8.89 -2.89 -22.22
C ALA A 144 8.49 -1.57 -21.52
N GLY A 145 9.48 -0.85 -20.99
CA GLY A 145 9.33 0.54 -20.54
C GLY A 145 8.33 0.76 -19.41
N MET A 146 7.90 -0.29 -18.70
CA MET A 146 6.84 -0.17 -17.72
C MET A 146 7.37 -0.20 -16.28
N PRO A 147 7.23 0.91 -15.56
CA PRO A 147 7.78 1.04 -14.23
C PRO A 147 6.94 0.28 -13.20
N LEU A 148 7.51 -0.79 -12.65
CA LEU A 148 6.96 -1.45 -11.47
C LEU A 148 7.36 -0.69 -10.20
N ILE A 149 6.53 -0.80 -9.16
CA ILE A 149 6.84 -0.25 -7.83
C ILE A 149 7.57 -1.34 -7.05
N ALA A 150 8.63 -0.94 -6.34
CA ALA A 150 9.32 -1.81 -5.39
C ALA A 150 8.48 -1.94 -4.10
N ASP A 151 7.35 -2.64 -4.17
CA ASP A 151 6.56 -3.12 -3.04
C ASP A 151 6.56 -4.66 -2.99
N GLY A 152 5.76 -5.28 -2.14
CA GLY A 152 5.71 -6.74 -2.00
C GLY A 152 6.60 -7.32 -0.89
N VAL A 153 6.65 -8.65 -0.81
CA VAL A 153 7.40 -9.38 0.22
C VAL A 153 8.89 -9.24 0.00
N ALA A 154 9.62 -8.93 1.07
CA ALA A 154 11.07 -9.09 1.10
C ALA A 154 11.39 -10.59 1.08
N GLY A 155 11.89 -11.10 -0.05
CA GLY A 155 12.40 -12.46 -0.27
C GLY A 155 11.40 -13.61 -0.07
N GLU A 156 11.32 -14.55 -1.01
CA GLU A 156 10.42 -15.71 -0.89
C GLU A 156 10.81 -16.67 0.28
N ASP A 157 12.05 -16.59 0.75
CA ASP A 157 12.63 -17.45 1.80
C ASP A 157 12.66 -16.83 3.22
N VAL A 158 12.08 -15.63 3.41
CA VAL A 158 12.34 -14.80 4.60
C VAL A 158 11.62 -15.27 5.86
N VAL A 159 10.57 -16.11 5.74
CA VAL A 159 9.99 -16.78 6.92
C VAL A 159 10.94 -17.88 7.45
N HIS A 160 11.94 -18.31 6.66
CA HIS A 160 12.72 -19.54 6.91
C HIS A 160 14.23 -19.38 6.96
N SER A 161 14.80 -18.20 6.63
CA SER A 161 16.26 -18.06 6.76
C SER A 161 16.65 -18.14 8.24
N SER A 162 17.35 -19.21 8.62
CA SER A 162 17.96 -19.37 9.95
C SER A 162 18.83 -18.16 10.30
N SER A 163 19.42 -17.51 9.28
CA SER A 163 20.14 -16.24 9.38
C SER A 163 19.30 -15.08 9.94
N LEU A 164 18.02 -14.95 9.58
CA LEU A 164 17.15 -13.88 10.09
C LEU A 164 16.57 -14.18 11.47
N GLN A 165 16.25 -15.44 11.75
CA GLN A 165 15.82 -15.86 13.09
C GLN A 165 16.97 -15.75 14.11
N THR A 166 18.22 -15.95 13.68
CA THR A 166 19.41 -15.75 14.54
C THR A 166 19.50 -14.28 15.01
N LEU A 167 19.11 -13.31 14.18
CA LEU A 167 19.07 -11.88 14.56
C LEU A 167 18.05 -11.58 15.68
N CYS A 168 17.08 -12.46 15.93
CA CYS A 168 16.15 -12.34 17.07
C CYS A 168 16.63 -13.08 18.34
N ASN A 169 17.61 -13.99 18.22
CA ASN A 169 18.02 -14.89 19.30
C ASN A 169 19.33 -14.49 20.01
N ASP A 170 19.98 -13.41 19.58
CA ASP A 170 21.23 -12.94 20.18
C ASP A 170 20.99 -12.06 21.43
N ASP A 171 20.46 -12.68 22.49
CA ASP A 171 20.43 -12.14 23.86
C ASP A 171 21.50 -12.79 24.77
N ALA A 172 22.54 -13.42 24.20
CA ALA A 172 23.54 -14.16 24.98
C ALA A 172 25.02 -13.91 24.63
N THR A 173 25.36 -12.81 23.96
CA THR A 173 26.78 -12.45 23.71
C THR A 173 27.08 -10.94 23.79
N GLN A 174 26.41 -10.22 24.70
CA GLN A 174 26.70 -8.82 24.99
C GLN A 174 27.84 -8.67 26.01
N ALA A 175 29.04 -8.35 25.53
CA ALA A 175 30.07 -7.61 26.29
C ALA A 175 31.32 -7.30 25.44
N LYS A 176 31.65 -8.14 24.45
CA LYS A 176 32.85 -7.94 23.59
C LYS A 176 32.54 -7.26 22.25
N GLU A 177 31.30 -7.31 21.80
CA GLU A 177 30.86 -6.68 20.55
C GLU A 177 30.42 -5.23 20.73
N GLU A 178 30.09 -4.79 21.95
CA GLU A 178 29.57 -3.45 22.23
C GLU A 178 30.54 -2.33 21.85
N GLN A 179 31.85 -2.47 22.10
CA GLN A 179 32.83 -1.43 21.72
C GLN A 179 33.07 -1.32 20.21
N ALA A 180 32.99 -2.43 19.47
CA ALA A 180 33.10 -2.42 18.01
C ALA A 180 31.77 -1.99 17.35
N ALA A 181 30.64 -2.33 17.96
CA ALA A 181 29.30 -1.94 17.56
C ALA A 181 29.04 -0.45 17.84
N GLU A 182 29.58 0.16 18.89
CA GLU A 182 29.45 1.59 19.19
C GLU A 182 30.08 2.46 18.08
N ALA A 183 31.29 2.09 17.62
CA ALA A 183 31.97 2.75 16.51
C ALA A 183 31.26 2.53 15.16
N LYS A 184 30.64 1.37 14.95
CA LYS A 184 29.80 1.07 13.77
C LYS A 184 28.43 1.76 13.85
N ARG A 185 27.89 1.96 15.07
CA ARG A 185 26.63 2.65 15.39
C ARG A 185 26.73 4.16 15.16
N GLU A 186 27.89 4.77 15.44
CA GLU A 186 28.17 6.16 15.07
C GLU A 186 28.36 6.31 13.54
N ALA A 187 28.93 5.31 12.87
CA ALA A 187 29.11 5.30 11.40
C ALA A 187 27.83 4.95 10.61
N SER A 188 26.76 4.48 11.25
CA SER A 188 25.50 4.05 10.61
C SER A 188 24.33 5.03 10.79
N ALA A 189 24.57 6.20 11.38
CA ALA A 189 23.54 7.23 11.54
C ALA A 189 23.34 8.02 10.24
N LEU A 190 22.08 8.27 9.89
CA LEU A 190 21.70 9.22 8.85
C LEU A 190 22.19 10.62 9.24
N LEU A 191 22.62 11.39 8.25
CA LEU A 191 23.01 12.80 8.42
C LEU A 191 21.78 13.70 8.58
N GLY A 192 20.60 13.23 8.16
CA GLY A 192 19.29 13.80 8.43
C GLY A 192 18.45 12.96 9.38
N PHE A 193 17.27 13.49 9.74
CA PHE A 193 16.27 12.76 10.52
C PHE A 193 15.10 12.33 9.64
N ARG A 194 14.59 11.12 9.89
CA ARG A 194 13.33 10.60 9.33
C ARG A 194 12.26 10.54 10.42
N SER A 195 11.00 10.43 10.04
CA SER A 195 9.88 10.23 10.97
C SER A 195 9.42 8.77 10.92
N CYS A 196 9.30 8.14 12.08
CA CYS A 196 8.85 6.74 12.19
C CYS A 196 7.44 6.57 11.62
N TYR A 197 7.24 5.57 10.76
CA TYR A 197 5.93 5.27 10.17
C TYR A 197 4.88 4.93 11.24
N THR A 198 5.25 4.19 12.29
CA THR A 198 4.34 3.82 13.38
C THR A 198 4.13 4.96 14.38
N CYS A 199 5.17 5.34 15.14
CA CYS A 199 5.00 6.26 16.28
C CYS A 199 5.23 7.74 15.94
N LYS A 200 5.58 8.08 14.69
CA LYS A 200 5.85 9.44 14.20
C LYS A 200 7.05 10.17 14.84
N THR A 201 7.73 9.56 15.81
CA THR A 201 8.96 10.10 16.42
C THR A 201 10.07 10.24 15.37
N ARG A 202 10.87 11.30 15.49
CA ARG A 202 12.04 11.52 14.63
C ARG A 202 13.20 10.62 15.05
N PHE A 203 13.91 10.06 14.07
CA PHE A 203 15.06 9.18 14.29
C PHE A 203 16.10 9.37 13.18
N ASP A 204 17.35 9.09 13.50
CA ASP A 204 18.52 9.16 12.61
C ASP A 204 19.20 7.79 12.45
N LYS A 205 18.90 6.81 13.31
CA LYS A 205 19.43 5.44 13.21
C LYS A 205 18.43 4.50 12.54
N THR A 206 18.79 3.92 11.40
CA THR A 206 17.97 2.92 10.69
C THR A 206 18.13 1.54 11.31
N HIS A 207 17.07 0.74 11.30
CA HIS A 207 17.13 -0.68 11.64
C HIS A 207 17.69 -1.47 10.45
N GLN A 208 18.33 -2.61 10.69
CA GLN A 208 18.92 -3.46 9.65
C GLN A 208 17.88 -3.94 8.61
N PHE A 209 16.64 -4.16 9.05
CA PHE A 209 15.55 -4.62 8.19
C PHE A 209 14.64 -3.49 7.69
N TYR A 210 14.29 -2.52 8.55
CA TYR A 210 13.30 -1.47 8.24
C TYR A 210 13.97 -0.09 8.14
N ASP A 211 13.73 0.65 7.06
CA ASP A 211 14.24 2.01 6.86
C ASP A 211 13.25 3.12 7.27
N GLN A 212 11.99 2.76 7.53
CA GLN A 212 10.91 3.72 7.85
C GLN A 212 10.42 3.62 9.30
N LEU A 213 11.01 2.75 10.12
CA LEU A 213 10.68 2.60 11.53
C LEU A 213 11.85 3.05 12.38
N CYS A 214 11.58 3.78 13.47
CA CYS A 214 12.61 4.01 14.49
C CYS A 214 13.00 2.66 15.12
N PRO A 215 14.21 2.54 15.70
CA PRO A 215 14.72 1.26 16.20
C PRO A 215 13.73 0.50 17.08
N ARG A 216 13.15 1.17 18.09
CA ARG A 216 12.13 0.57 18.99
C ARG A 216 10.93 -0.02 18.25
N CYS A 217 10.38 0.70 17.27
CA CYS A 217 9.24 0.20 16.51
C CYS A 217 9.68 -0.91 15.55
N ALA A 218 10.86 -0.79 14.95
CA ALA A 218 11.42 -1.79 14.07
C ALA A 218 11.63 -3.13 14.79
N ASP A 219 12.21 -3.10 15.99
CA ASP A 219 12.44 -4.31 16.82
C ASP A 219 11.13 -5.01 17.18
N LEU A 220 10.10 -4.23 17.56
CA LEU A 220 8.77 -4.78 17.83
C LEU A 220 8.16 -5.42 16.56
N ASN A 221 8.18 -4.73 15.42
CA ASN A 221 7.61 -5.26 14.19
C ASN A 221 8.38 -6.51 13.71
N PHE A 222 9.70 -6.48 13.81
CA PHE A 222 10.58 -7.58 13.44
C PHE A 222 10.35 -8.81 14.31
N SER A 223 10.29 -8.66 15.64
CA SER A 223 9.96 -9.76 16.55
C SER A 223 8.55 -10.32 16.31
N LYS A 224 7.56 -9.44 16.08
CA LYS A 224 6.18 -9.84 15.77
C LYS A 224 6.06 -10.59 14.44
N ARG A 225 6.90 -10.28 13.45
CA ARG A 225 7.01 -11.03 12.19
C ARG A 225 7.14 -12.54 12.44
N PHE A 226 7.92 -12.94 13.44
CA PHE A 226 8.20 -14.33 13.80
C PHE A 226 7.31 -14.88 14.92
N GLN A 227 6.41 -14.08 15.48
CA GLN A 227 5.50 -14.52 16.55
C GLN A 227 4.66 -15.71 16.10
N THR A 228 4.59 -16.75 16.93
CA THR A 228 3.79 -17.95 16.65
C THR A 228 3.08 -18.42 17.92
N SER A 229 2.24 -19.44 17.79
CA SER A 229 1.57 -20.15 18.88
C SER A 229 1.39 -21.62 18.49
N ASP A 230 1.18 -22.51 19.45
CA ASP A 230 0.80 -23.90 19.16
C ASP A 230 -0.69 -23.96 18.83
N LEU A 231 -1.01 -24.08 17.54
CA LEU A 231 -2.36 -24.19 17.02
C LEU A 231 -2.70 -25.62 16.57
N ARG A 232 -1.94 -26.64 17.00
CA ARG A 232 -2.27 -28.04 16.68
C ARG A 232 -3.69 -28.38 17.13
N GLY A 233 -4.43 -29.03 16.23
CA GLY A 233 -5.82 -29.40 16.44
C GLY A 233 -6.83 -28.24 16.30
N LYS A 234 -6.38 -27.00 16.04
CA LYS A 234 -7.25 -25.86 15.74
C LYS A 234 -7.59 -25.81 14.25
N VAL A 235 -8.77 -25.28 13.92
CA VAL A 235 -9.22 -25.06 12.55
C VAL A 235 -9.43 -23.57 12.30
N ALA A 236 -8.88 -23.04 11.22
CA ALA A 236 -8.99 -21.65 10.83
C ALA A 236 -9.64 -21.50 9.44
N LEU A 237 -10.53 -20.52 9.29
CA LEU A 237 -11.06 -20.08 8.00
C LEU A 237 -10.37 -18.77 7.60
N VAL A 238 -9.68 -18.74 6.47
CA VAL A 238 -9.02 -17.53 5.94
C VAL A 238 -9.61 -17.19 4.57
N THR A 239 -10.23 -16.02 4.47
CA THR A 239 -10.82 -15.59 3.20
C THR A 239 -9.83 -14.81 2.35
N GLY A 240 -9.90 -14.97 1.02
CA GLY A 240 -9.00 -14.28 0.09
C GLY A 240 -7.54 -14.71 0.24
N ALA A 241 -7.30 -16.02 0.38
CA ALA A 241 -6.02 -16.60 0.74
C ALA A 241 -5.06 -16.86 -0.46
N ARG A 242 -5.46 -16.49 -1.68
CA ARG A 242 -4.68 -16.79 -2.90
C ARG A 242 -3.32 -16.09 -2.95
N VAL A 243 -3.28 -14.82 -2.55
CA VAL A 243 -2.11 -13.94 -2.74
C VAL A 243 -1.97 -12.93 -1.61
N LYS A 244 -0.82 -12.26 -1.59
CA LYS A 244 -0.49 -11.15 -0.67
C LYS A 244 -0.73 -11.54 0.80
N ILE A 245 -1.36 -10.64 1.58
CA ILE A 245 -1.61 -10.78 3.02
C ILE A 245 -2.37 -12.07 3.36
N GLY A 246 -3.39 -12.42 2.56
CA GLY A 246 -4.21 -13.60 2.84
C GLY A 246 -3.43 -14.90 2.72
N PHE A 247 -2.55 -14.98 1.72
CA PHE A 247 -1.64 -16.12 1.55
C PHE A 247 -0.69 -16.23 2.75
N GLN A 248 -0.03 -15.12 3.12
CA GLN A 248 0.89 -15.11 4.26
C GLN A 248 0.20 -15.42 5.60
N THR A 249 -1.04 -14.95 5.77
CA THR A 249 -1.86 -15.25 6.96
C THR A 249 -2.19 -16.75 7.04
N ALA A 250 -2.59 -17.36 5.93
CA ALA A 250 -2.86 -18.79 5.87
C ALA A 250 -1.60 -19.62 6.14
N VAL A 251 -0.47 -19.29 5.50
CA VAL A 251 0.83 -19.93 5.75
C VAL A 251 1.19 -19.84 7.24
N LYS A 252 1.13 -18.65 7.84
CA LYS A 252 1.52 -18.48 9.25
C LYS A 252 0.67 -19.33 10.22
N LEU A 253 -0.63 -19.48 9.94
CA LEU A 253 -1.52 -20.38 10.69
C LEU A 253 -1.18 -21.86 10.47
N LEU A 254 -0.89 -22.25 9.23
CA LEU A 254 -0.47 -23.62 8.88
C LEU A 254 0.85 -23.98 9.58
N LEU A 255 1.83 -23.08 9.61
CA LEU A 255 3.12 -23.30 10.27
C LEU A 255 3.00 -23.32 11.80
N ALA A 256 2.03 -22.59 12.36
CA ALA A 256 1.65 -22.68 13.76
C ALA A 256 0.92 -24.00 14.11
N GLY A 257 0.57 -24.85 13.14
CA GLY A 257 -0.03 -26.17 13.37
C GLY A 257 -1.55 -26.25 13.14
N ALA A 258 -2.22 -25.16 12.76
CA ALA A 258 -3.65 -25.15 12.49
C ALA A 258 -4.00 -25.90 11.18
N ALA A 259 -5.20 -26.47 11.10
CA ALA A 259 -5.82 -26.78 9.83
C ALA A 259 -6.46 -25.51 9.25
N VAL A 260 -6.30 -25.27 7.95
CA VAL A 260 -6.78 -24.05 7.28
C VAL A 260 -7.76 -24.38 6.16
N ILE A 261 -8.94 -23.79 6.25
CA ILE A 261 -9.93 -23.64 5.19
C ILE A 261 -9.62 -22.31 4.50
N ALA A 262 -9.04 -22.36 3.31
CA ALA A 262 -8.69 -21.19 2.53
C ALA A 262 -9.76 -20.92 1.47
N THR A 263 -10.19 -19.67 1.29
CA THR A 263 -11.10 -19.32 0.18
C THR A 263 -10.47 -18.37 -0.83
N SER A 264 -10.83 -18.55 -2.10
CA SER A 264 -10.39 -17.73 -3.23
C SER A 264 -11.45 -17.77 -4.33
N ARG A 265 -11.50 -16.75 -5.20
CA ARG A 265 -12.25 -16.85 -6.48
C ARG A 265 -11.58 -17.81 -7.47
N PHE A 266 -10.27 -17.98 -7.35
CA PHE A 266 -9.43 -18.80 -8.20
C PHE A 266 -8.77 -19.86 -7.31
N PRO A 267 -9.46 -20.97 -7.01
CA PRO A 267 -8.97 -21.99 -6.07
C PRO A 267 -7.82 -22.82 -6.62
N THR A 268 -7.76 -23.10 -7.93
CA THR A 268 -6.67 -23.86 -8.55
C THR A 268 -5.37 -23.08 -8.51
N ASP A 269 -5.39 -21.79 -8.88
CA ASP A 269 -4.23 -20.90 -8.76
C ASP A 269 -3.77 -20.75 -7.30
N ALA A 270 -4.72 -20.67 -6.36
CA ALA A 270 -4.39 -20.62 -4.93
C ALA A 270 -3.69 -21.91 -4.46
N ALA A 271 -4.24 -23.08 -4.82
CA ALA A 271 -3.67 -24.37 -4.45
C ALA A 271 -2.27 -24.59 -5.05
N GLU A 272 -2.03 -24.17 -6.29
CA GLU A 272 -0.69 -24.19 -6.90
C GLU A 272 0.32 -23.36 -6.12
N ARG A 273 -0.06 -22.13 -5.71
CA ARG A 273 0.82 -21.25 -4.91
C ARG A 273 1.17 -21.88 -3.56
N PHE A 274 0.22 -22.51 -2.89
CA PHE A 274 0.49 -23.24 -1.65
C PHE A 274 1.36 -24.48 -1.89
N ALA A 275 1.14 -25.20 -2.99
CA ALA A 275 1.94 -26.37 -3.37
C ALA A 275 3.39 -26.03 -3.75
N GLN A 276 3.64 -24.79 -4.20
CA GLN A 276 4.97 -24.27 -4.49
C GLN A 276 5.69 -23.69 -3.27
N HIS A 277 5.00 -23.55 -2.13
CA HIS A 277 5.61 -23.00 -0.92
C HIS A 277 6.73 -23.94 -0.40
N PRO A 278 7.91 -23.44 0.02
CA PRO A 278 9.03 -24.28 0.45
C PRO A 278 8.67 -25.26 1.58
N GLU A 279 7.80 -24.84 2.50
CA GLU A 279 7.34 -25.66 3.62
C GLU A 279 6.04 -26.46 3.35
N TYR A 280 5.60 -26.58 2.09
CA TYR A 280 4.37 -27.30 1.71
C TYR A 280 4.25 -28.68 2.38
N GLU A 281 5.34 -29.44 2.40
CA GLU A 281 5.38 -30.79 2.99
C GLU A 281 5.01 -30.82 4.48
N THR A 282 5.19 -29.72 5.21
CA THR A 282 4.87 -29.61 6.65
C THR A 282 3.39 -29.42 6.93
N PHE A 283 2.61 -28.98 5.93
CA PHE A 283 1.22 -28.56 6.13
C PHE A 283 0.22 -29.04 5.09
N LYS A 284 0.65 -29.71 4.02
CA LYS A 284 -0.22 -30.16 2.91
C LYS A 284 -1.48 -30.90 3.35
N ASP A 285 -1.41 -31.72 4.41
CA ASP A 285 -2.54 -32.51 4.91
C ASP A 285 -3.55 -31.70 5.76
N ARG A 286 -3.22 -30.43 6.03
CA ARG A 286 -3.99 -29.52 6.90
C ARG A 286 -4.58 -28.34 6.15
N LEU A 287 -4.41 -28.26 4.83
CA LEU A 287 -4.92 -27.16 4.00
C LEU A 287 -6.00 -27.67 3.04
N GLN A 288 -7.11 -26.94 2.95
CA GLN A 288 -8.16 -27.16 1.95
C GLN A 288 -8.61 -25.84 1.33
N VAL A 289 -8.62 -25.76 0.00
CA VAL A 289 -8.88 -24.54 -0.77
C VAL A 289 -10.25 -24.61 -1.44
N PHE A 290 -11.08 -23.59 -1.21
CA PHE A 290 -12.43 -23.48 -1.75
C PHE A 290 -12.58 -22.31 -2.70
N GLY A 291 -13.33 -22.55 -3.78
CA GLY A 291 -13.63 -21.58 -4.81
C GLY A 291 -14.89 -20.78 -4.50
N ILE A 292 -14.81 -19.62 -3.86
CA ILE A 292 -15.96 -18.79 -3.49
C ILE A 292 -15.81 -17.36 -4.04
N ASP A 293 -16.85 -16.87 -4.70
CA ASP A 293 -17.00 -15.46 -5.09
C ASP A 293 -18.01 -14.78 -4.16
N PHE A 294 -17.55 -13.82 -3.36
CA PHE A 294 -18.39 -13.13 -2.37
C PHE A 294 -19.39 -12.13 -2.96
N ARG A 295 -19.45 -12.01 -4.28
CA ARG A 295 -20.56 -11.35 -4.97
C ARG A 295 -21.77 -12.27 -5.10
N ASP A 296 -21.57 -13.59 -5.01
CA ASP A 296 -22.63 -14.59 -4.98
C ASP A 296 -22.88 -15.04 -3.53
N LEU A 297 -23.80 -14.32 -2.87
CA LEU A 297 -24.16 -14.59 -1.49
C LEU A 297 -24.92 -15.91 -1.32
N VAL A 298 -25.59 -16.41 -2.37
CA VAL A 298 -26.27 -17.72 -2.32
C VAL A 298 -25.23 -18.84 -2.27
N HIS A 299 -24.20 -18.77 -3.11
CA HIS A 299 -23.12 -19.73 -3.09
C HIS A 299 -22.29 -19.67 -1.80
N LEU A 300 -22.17 -18.47 -1.20
CA LEU A 300 -21.61 -18.31 0.13
C LEU A 300 -22.44 -19.05 1.20
N GLU A 301 -23.76 -18.91 1.20
CA GLU A 301 -24.64 -19.63 2.14
C GLU A 301 -24.51 -21.15 1.98
N GLN A 302 -24.47 -21.65 0.75
CA GLN A 302 -24.22 -23.08 0.48
C GLN A 302 -22.86 -23.56 1.01
N PHE A 303 -21.82 -22.73 0.87
CA PHE A 303 -20.51 -23.02 1.44
C PHE A 303 -20.57 -23.07 2.97
N LEU A 304 -21.32 -22.17 3.59
CA LEU A 304 -21.51 -22.16 5.05
C LEU A 304 -22.30 -23.38 5.54
N ASP A 305 -23.33 -23.82 4.81
CA ASP A 305 -24.02 -25.09 5.08
C ASP A 305 -23.05 -26.26 5.04
N PHE A 306 -22.24 -26.35 3.98
CA PHE A 306 -21.22 -27.38 3.85
C PHE A 306 -20.22 -27.33 5.01
N VAL A 307 -19.72 -26.14 5.37
CA VAL A 307 -18.77 -25.97 6.47
C VAL A 307 -19.36 -26.43 7.80
N LEU A 308 -20.60 -26.05 8.09
CA LEU A 308 -21.31 -26.41 9.33
C LEU A 308 -21.57 -27.92 9.44
N THR A 309 -21.77 -28.61 8.31
CA THR A 309 -21.98 -30.07 8.27
C THR A 309 -20.66 -30.84 8.27
N ARG A 310 -19.65 -30.38 7.53
CA ARG A 310 -18.40 -31.11 7.27
C ARG A 310 -17.36 -30.98 8.38
N TYR A 311 -17.31 -29.83 9.05
CA TYR A 311 -16.30 -29.53 10.06
C TYR A 311 -16.91 -29.52 11.46
N ALA A 312 -16.33 -30.33 12.35
CA ALA A 312 -16.80 -30.44 13.73
C ALA A 312 -16.44 -29.21 14.59
N ARG A 313 -15.39 -28.47 14.20
CA ARG A 313 -14.84 -27.33 14.94
C ARG A 313 -14.38 -26.22 14.01
N LEU A 314 -14.36 -24.99 14.54
CA LEU A 314 -13.78 -23.80 13.93
C LEU A 314 -13.33 -22.89 15.07
N ASP A 315 -12.06 -22.49 15.04
CA ASP A 315 -11.41 -21.77 16.13
C ASP A 315 -11.03 -20.35 15.75
N ILE A 316 -10.68 -20.12 14.48
CA ILE A 316 -10.19 -18.84 13.98
C ILE A 316 -10.93 -18.51 12.68
N VAL A 317 -11.43 -17.29 12.55
CA VAL A 317 -11.94 -16.75 11.29
C VAL A 317 -11.20 -15.47 10.97
N VAL A 318 -10.56 -15.41 9.80
CA VAL A 318 -9.92 -14.20 9.29
C VAL A 318 -10.66 -13.74 8.04
N HIS A 319 -11.40 -12.65 8.19
CA HIS A 319 -12.04 -11.95 7.08
C HIS A 319 -11.01 -11.04 6.41
N ASN A 320 -10.19 -11.64 5.55
CA ASN A 320 -9.14 -10.94 4.79
C ASN A 320 -9.58 -10.52 3.38
N ALA A 321 -10.46 -11.29 2.73
CA ALA A 321 -10.94 -10.94 1.39
C ALA A 321 -11.55 -9.54 1.40
N CYS A 322 -11.06 -8.69 0.50
CA CYS A 322 -11.48 -7.31 0.41
C CYS A 322 -11.26 -6.80 -1.02
N GLN A 323 -12.22 -6.04 -1.52
CA GLN A 323 -12.04 -5.18 -2.68
C GLN A 323 -11.64 -3.79 -2.21
N THR A 324 -10.37 -3.45 -2.43
CA THR A 324 -9.88 -2.06 -2.38
C THR A 324 -9.99 -1.48 -3.79
N ILE A 325 -9.25 -2.04 -4.75
CA ILE A 325 -9.36 -1.63 -6.15
C ILE A 325 -10.28 -2.57 -6.91
N ARG A 326 -11.29 -2.02 -7.57
CA ARG A 326 -12.11 -2.79 -8.51
C ARG A 326 -11.31 -3.07 -9.77
N ARG A 327 -11.26 -4.34 -10.15
CA ARG A 327 -10.63 -4.80 -11.39
C ARG A 327 -11.71 -5.41 -12.31
N PRO A 328 -11.73 -5.05 -13.60
CA PRO A 328 -12.72 -5.58 -14.55
C PRO A 328 -12.46 -7.06 -14.88
N PRO A 329 -13.41 -7.76 -15.51
CA PRO A 329 -13.25 -9.14 -16.01
C PRO A 329 -11.92 -9.42 -16.72
N LYS A 330 -11.51 -8.53 -17.65
CA LYS A 330 -10.27 -8.66 -18.43
C LYS A 330 -9.02 -8.83 -17.58
N TYR A 331 -8.96 -8.18 -16.41
CA TYR A 331 -7.83 -8.31 -15.49
C TYR A 331 -7.59 -9.77 -15.04
N TYR A 332 -8.66 -10.54 -14.92
CA TYR A 332 -8.63 -11.91 -14.41
C TYR A 332 -8.63 -12.99 -15.50
N GLU A 333 -8.78 -12.61 -16.77
CA GLU A 333 -8.97 -13.55 -17.89
C GLU A 333 -7.89 -14.64 -17.94
N HIS A 334 -6.63 -14.26 -17.73
CA HIS A 334 -5.49 -15.18 -17.70
C HIS A 334 -5.58 -16.28 -16.63
N LEU A 335 -6.35 -16.08 -15.56
CA LEU A 335 -6.55 -17.06 -14.49
C LEU A 335 -7.67 -18.05 -14.83
N VAL A 336 -8.67 -17.60 -15.59
CA VAL A 336 -9.92 -18.36 -15.81
C VAL A 336 -9.67 -19.62 -16.62
N GLN A 337 -8.81 -19.56 -17.64
CA GLN A 337 -8.50 -20.71 -18.48
C GLN A 337 -8.01 -21.92 -17.65
N LYS A 338 -7.16 -21.65 -16.65
CA LYS A 338 -6.65 -22.68 -15.73
C LYS A 338 -7.77 -23.23 -14.83
N GLU A 339 -8.60 -22.35 -14.28
CA GLU A 339 -9.70 -22.74 -13.39
C GLU A 339 -10.82 -23.52 -14.07
N MET A 340 -10.88 -23.51 -15.41
CA MET A 340 -11.83 -24.30 -16.20
C MET A 340 -11.33 -25.71 -16.50
N GLN A 341 -10.04 -25.99 -16.29
CA GLN A 341 -9.49 -27.33 -16.50
C GLN A 341 -10.02 -28.30 -15.44
N ALA A 342 -10.17 -29.57 -15.82
CA ALA A 342 -10.58 -30.60 -14.88
C ALA A 342 -9.50 -30.79 -13.80
N LEU A 343 -9.89 -30.87 -12.52
CA LEU A 343 -8.94 -30.95 -11.42
C LEU A 343 -8.01 -32.17 -11.54
N GLU A 344 -8.47 -33.25 -12.15
CA GLU A 344 -7.69 -34.46 -12.43
C GLU A 344 -6.47 -34.20 -13.33
N GLN A 345 -6.48 -33.11 -14.10
CA GLN A 345 -5.36 -32.69 -14.94
C GLN A 345 -4.29 -31.89 -14.15
N SER A 346 -4.63 -31.41 -12.95
CA SER A 346 -3.69 -30.70 -12.09
C SER A 346 -2.72 -31.66 -11.40
N PRO A 347 -1.53 -31.22 -10.96
CA PRO A 347 -0.62 -32.04 -10.17
C PRO A 347 -1.29 -32.61 -8.91
N ARG A 348 -0.85 -33.80 -8.45
CA ARG A 348 -1.41 -34.45 -7.26
C ARG A 348 -1.38 -33.55 -6.01
N SER A 349 -0.35 -32.72 -5.87
CA SER A 349 -0.24 -31.75 -4.79
C SER A 349 -1.41 -30.76 -4.76
N VAL A 350 -1.87 -30.29 -5.92
CA VAL A 350 -3.03 -29.40 -6.08
C VAL A 350 -4.33 -30.13 -5.81
N GLN A 351 -4.48 -31.35 -6.36
CA GLN A 351 -5.69 -32.18 -6.15
C GLN A 351 -5.94 -32.43 -4.66
N LEU A 352 -4.89 -32.73 -3.88
CA LEU A 352 -5.00 -32.96 -2.43
C LEU A 352 -5.53 -31.74 -1.67
N LEU A 353 -5.12 -30.54 -2.08
CA LEU A 353 -5.58 -29.29 -1.46
C LEU A 353 -7.01 -28.92 -1.82
N MET A 354 -7.60 -29.56 -2.83
CA MET A 354 -8.93 -29.23 -3.37
C MET A 354 -9.93 -30.38 -3.25
N HIS A 355 -9.60 -31.42 -2.49
CA HIS A 355 -10.51 -32.56 -2.28
C HIS A 355 -11.86 -32.13 -1.72
N HIS A 356 -11.86 -31.29 -0.66
CA HIS A 356 -13.12 -30.82 -0.08
C HIS A 356 -13.88 -29.86 -1.01
N GLN A 357 -13.22 -29.20 -1.96
CA GLN A 357 -13.89 -28.40 -2.99
C GLN A 357 -14.68 -29.29 -3.96
N GLN A 358 -14.18 -30.48 -4.31
CA GLN A 358 -14.94 -31.45 -5.11
C GLN A 358 -16.16 -31.99 -4.33
N GLU A 359 -15.99 -32.30 -3.05
CA GLU A 359 -17.10 -32.67 -2.15
C GLU A 359 -18.17 -31.57 -2.10
N PHE A 360 -17.74 -30.31 -1.92
CA PHE A 360 -18.63 -29.15 -1.90
C PHE A 360 -19.36 -28.95 -3.24
N ALA A 361 -18.67 -29.04 -4.37
CA ALA A 361 -19.30 -28.93 -5.68
C ALA A 361 -20.37 -30.02 -5.90
N THR A 362 -20.15 -31.21 -5.35
CA THR A 362 -21.11 -32.33 -5.39
C THR A 362 -22.30 -32.04 -4.47
N HIS A 363 -22.05 -31.52 -3.26
CA HIS A 363 -23.08 -31.11 -2.31
C HIS A 363 -24.03 -30.06 -2.91
N VAL A 364 -23.49 -29.02 -3.57
CA VAL A 364 -24.28 -27.98 -4.22
C VAL A 364 -25.13 -28.54 -5.36
N LYS A 365 -24.58 -29.44 -6.18
CA LYS A 365 -25.33 -30.10 -7.26
C LYS A 365 -26.49 -30.94 -6.72
N ALA A 366 -26.29 -31.66 -5.61
CA ALA A 366 -27.35 -32.44 -4.96
C ALA A 366 -28.50 -31.54 -4.48
N GLN A 367 -28.19 -30.43 -3.79
CA GLN A 367 -29.20 -29.46 -3.33
C GLN A 367 -30.01 -28.83 -4.48
N ALA A 368 -29.36 -28.56 -5.62
CA ALA A 368 -30.02 -28.01 -6.80
C ALA A 368 -31.04 -28.98 -7.43
N ILE A 369 -30.76 -30.29 -7.40
CA ILE A 369 -31.65 -31.33 -7.91
C ILE A 369 -32.90 -31.46 -7.02
N GLU A 370 -32.74 -31.42 -5.70
CA GLU A 370 -33.85 -31.51 -4.73
C GLU A 370 -34.81 -30.31 -4.81
N SER A 371 -34.31 -29.13 -5.18
CA SER A 371 -35.12 -27.91 -5.34
C SER A 371 -35.90 -27.85 -6.67
N GLY A 372 -35.56 -28.73 -7.63
CA GLY A 372 -36.09 -28.73 -9.00
C GLY A 372 -37.50 -29.31 -9.17
N THR A 373 -38.16 -29.80 -8.11
CA THR A 373 -39.51 -30.40 -8.20
C THR A 373 -40.67 -29.41 -8.09
N SER A 374 -40.45 -28.09 -7.98
CA SER A 374 -41.58 -27.15 -7.87
C SER A 374 -41.31 -25.69 -8.26
N VAL A 375 -40.89 -25.35 -9.49
CA VAL A 375 -41.14 -23.98 -9.99
C VAL A 375 -41.36 -23.93 -11.51
N SER A 376 -42.46 -23.28 -11.89
CA SER A 376 -42.89 -22.91 -13.24
C SER A 376 -41.84 -22.12 -14.04
N ALA A 377 -41.75 -22.44 -15.32
CA ALA A 377 -40.88 -21.84 -16.32
C ALA A 377 -41.13 -20.34 -16.52
N SER A 378 -40.19 -19.49 -16.10
CA SER A 378 -39.82 -18.23 -16.77
C SER A 378 -38.66 -17.53 -16.04
N ALA A 379 -37.45 -18.09 -16.15
CA ALA A 379 -36.23 -17.35 -15.85
C ALA A 379 -35.11 -17.84 -16.78
N SER A 380 -34.67 -16.92 -17.64
CA SER A 380 -33.49 -16.86 -18.52
C SER A 380 -32.68 -18.13 -18.81
N ALA A 381 -32.29 -18.28 -20.08
CA ALA A 381 -31.48 -19.35 -20.68
C ALA A 381 -30.16 -19.74 -19.97
N ALA A 382 -29.70 -19.02 -18.95
CA ALA A 382 -28.59 -19.44 -18.08
C ALA A 382 -28.98 -20.54 -17.07
N ALA A 383 -30.27 -20.63 -16.71
CA ALA A 383 -30.79 -21.68 -15.84
C ALA A 383 -30.94 -23.05 -16.56
N ALA A 384 -30.85 -23.07 -17.89
CA ALA A 384 -31.18 -24.24 -18.71
C ALA A 384 -30.11 -25.36 -18.70
N MET A 385 -28.94 -25.17 -18.08
CA MET A 385 -27.90 -26.21 -18.04
C MET A 385 -27.63 -26.83 -16.66
N GLY A 386 -28.22 -26.35 -15.56
CA GLY A 386 -28.08 -26.99 -14.24
C GLY A 386 -26.64 -27.16 -13.71
N VAL A 387 -25.64 -26.63 -14.40
CA VAL A 387 -24.24 -26.66 -13.97
C VAL A 387 -23.99 -25.39 -13.15
N PRO A 388 -23.68 -25.49 -11.85
CA PRO A 388 -23.29 -24.32 -11.08
C PRO A 388 -22.04 -23.69 -11.69
N ILE A 389 -22.15 -22.41 -12.08
CA ILE A 389 -21.02 -21.63 -12.63
C ILE A 389 -19.92 -21.56 -11.56
N SER A 390 -18.68 -21.84 -11.94
CA SER A 390 -17.54 -21.78 -11.01
C SER A 390 -17.31 -20.34 -10.51
N SER A 391 -16.72 -20.19 -9.33
CA SER A 391 -16.34 -18.88 -8.78
C SER A 391 -15.39 -18.11 -9.70
N ALA A 392 -14.50 -18.81 -10.40
CA ALA A 392 -13.62 -18.19 -11.40
C ALA A 392 -14.40 -17.66 -12.62
N LEU A 393 -15.36 -18.42 -13.15
CA LEU A 393 -16.19 -17.96 -14.27
C LEU A 393 -17.09 -16.77 -13.89
N LYS A 394 -17.56 -16.71 -12.64
CA LYS A 394 -18.31 -15.53 -12.14
C LYS A 394 -17.47 -14.25 -12.21
N SER A 395 -16.14 -14.33 -12.11
CA SER A 395 -15.24 -13.18 -12.30
C SER A 395 -15.34 -12.55 -13.69
N GLN A 396 -15.88 -13.27 -14.67
CA GLN A 396 -16.01 -12.82 -16.06
C GLN A 396 -17.34 -12.15 -16.37
N VAL A 397 -18.25 -12.04 -15.39
CA VAL A 397 -19.51 -11.33 -15.56
C VAL A 397 -19.24 -9.81 -15.55
N PRO A 398 -19.48 -9.08 -16.66
CA PRO A 398 -19.37 -7.63 -16.67
C PRO A 398 -20.47 -7.03 -15.78
N LEU A 399 -20.12 -6.04 -14.97
CA LEU A 399 -21.05 -5.39 -14.04
C LEU A 399 -21.32 -3.93 -14.37
N ILE A 400 -20.38 -3.27 -15.07
CA ILE A 400 -20.49 -1.87 -15.48
C ILE A 400 -20.12 -1.72 -16.95
N ALA A 401 -20.66 -0.70 -17.62
CA ALA A 401 -20.44 -0.49 -19.06
C ALA A 401 -18.96 -0.27 -19.42
N SER A 402 -18.17 0.26 -18.47
CA SER A 402 -16.74 0.46 -18.63
C SER A 402 -15.91 -0.84 -18.57
N ASP A 403 -16.50 -1.98 -18.18
CA ASP A 403 -15.80 -3.27 -18.14
C ASP A 403 -15.44 -3.81 -19.53
N GLU A 404 -16.15 -3.39 -20.57
CA GLU A 404 -15.91 -3.82 -21.96
C GLU A 404 -14.83 -3.00 -22.67
N HIS A 405 -14.31 -1.95 -22.01
CA HIS A 405 -13.40 -0.99 -22.61
C HIS A 405 -11.96 -1.16 -22.07
N ASP A 406 -10.97 -0.93 -22.94
CA ASP A 406 -9.55 -0.80 -22.62
C ASP A 406 -8.75 -2.11 -22.43
N VAL A 407 -8.80 -2.98 -23.44
CA VAL A 407 -7.93 -4.19 -23.55
C VAL A 407 -6.44 -3.84 -23.43
N ALA A 408 -6.03 -2.68 -23.94
CA ALA A 408 -4.64 -2.23 -23.89
C ALA A 408 -4.15 -1.93 -22.46
N ALA A 409 -5.06 -1.68 -21.51
CA ALA A 409 -4.68 -1.42 -20.12
C ALA A 409 -4.22 -2.67 -19.35
N PHE A 410 -4.40 -3.87 -19.92
CA PHE A 410 -4.05 -5.15 -19.29
C PHE A 410 -3.19 -5.99 -20.24
N PRO A 411 -1.89 -5.68 -20.38
CA PRO A 411 -1.01 -6.38 -21.31
C PRO A 411 -0.79 -7.83 -20.91
N ASP A 412 -1.00 -8.76 -21.85
CA ASP A 412 -0.89 -10.19 -21.60
C ASP A 412 0.53 -10.59 -21.13
N GLY A 413 0.60 -11.46 -20.13
CA GLY A 413 1.86 -12.00 -19.60
C GLY A 413 2.67 -11.05 -18.72
N MET A 414 2.24 -9.79 -18.56
CA MET A 414 2.92 -8.84 -17.67
C MET A 414 2.33 -8.86 -16.26
N VAL A 415 3.18 -9.13 -15.27
CA VAL A 415 2.80 -9.23 -13.87
C VAL A 415 3.61 -8.31 -12.96
N ASP A 416 3.02 -7.93 -11.83
CA ASP A 416 3.66 -7.21 -10.74
C ASP A 416 4.55 -8.13 -9.88
N VAL A 417 5.18 -7.56 -8.85
CA VAL A 417 6.02 -8.26 -7.86
C VAL A 417 5.32 -9.41 -7.14
N ASN A 418 3.98 -9.44 -7.13
CA ASN A 418 3.14 -10.47 -6.52
C ASN A 418 2.61 -11.48 -7.56
N GLY A 419 3.08 -11.42 -8.80
CA GLY A 419 2.61 -12.26 -9.90
C GLY A 419 1.15 -11.97 -10.25
N GLN A 420 0.69 -10.71 -10.13
CA GLN A 420 -0.63 -10.25 -10.53
C GLN A 420 -0.57 -9.46 -11.83
N GLN A 421 -1.56 -9.60 -12.70
CA GLN A 421 -1.70 -8.80 -13.92
C GLN A 421 -1.42 -7.31 -13.65
N ILE A 422 -0.61 -6.68 -14.50
CA ILE A 422 -0.42 -5.23 -14.45
C ILE A 422 -1.69 -4.52 -14.93
N ASP A 423 -2.07 -3.46 -14.22
CA ASP A 423 -3.17 -2.55 -14.57
C ASP A 423 -2.60 -1.17 -14.91
N LEU A 424 -2.71 -0.79 -16.18
CA LEU A 424 -2.19 0.46 -16.73
C LEU A 424 -3.22 1.58 -16.82
N ARG A 425 -4.44 1.36 -16.30
CA ARG A 425 -5.47 2.41 -16.32
C ARG A 425 -4.95 3.65 -15.60
N SER A 426 -5.11 4.80 -16.25
CA SER A 426 -4.71 6.10 -15.69
C SER A 426 -5.57 6.54 -14.50
N LYS A 427 -6.76 5.92 -14.33
CA LYS A 427 -7.70 6.14 -13.24
C LYS A 427 -8.28 4.81 -12.78
N ASN A 428 -8.29 4.59 -11.46
CA ASN A 428 -8.89 3.42 -10.81
C ASN A 428 -9.79 3.86 -9.64
N THR A 429 -10.42 2.91 -8.96
CA THR A 429 -11.40 3.16 -7.90
C THR A 429 -10.82 3.80 -6.62
N TRP A 430 -9.48 3.85 -6.51
CA TRP A 430 -8.79 4.61 -5.47
C TRP A 430 -9.01 6.12 -5.60
N LEU A 431 -9.16 6.62 -6.84
CA LEU A 431 -9.22 8.05 -7.13
C LEU A 431 -10.64 8.56 -7.37
N LEU A 432 -11.64 7.67 -7.42
CA LEU A 432 -13.03 8.05 -7.67
C LEU A 432 -13.61 8.84 -6.50
N LYS A 433 -14.36 9.89 -6.82
CA LYS A 433 -15.10 10.74 -5.89
C LYS A 433 -16.58 10.40 -5.90
N ILE A 434 -17.34 11.00 -4.97
CA ILE A 434 -18.80 10.97 -5.02
C ILE A 434 -19.30 11.52 -6.37
N GLY A 435 -20.25 10.83 -7.00
CA GLY A 435 -20.71 11.11 -8.36
C GLY A 435 -19.92 10.42 -9.48
N GLU A 436 -18.77 9.79 -9.18
CA GLU A 436 -17.97 9.04 -10.15
C GLU A 436 -18.01 7.51 -9.93
N VAL A 437 -18.56 7.06 -8.80
CA VAL A 437 -18.67 5.64 -8.46
C VAL A 437 -19.98 5.10 -8.99
N GLU A 438 -19.90 4.08 -9.86
CA GLU A 438 -21.09 3.44 -10.44
C GLU A 438 -21.82 2.57 -9.39
N THR A 439 -23.15 2.53 -9.46
CA THR A 439 -23.99 1.78 -8.50
C THR A 439 -23.59 0.30 -8.36
N PRO A 440 -23.31 -0.46 -9.45
CA PRO A 440 -22.90 -1.86 -9.32
C PRO A 440 -21.58 -2.04 -8.56
N GLU A 441 -20.63 -1.10 -8.69
CA GLU A 441 -19.37 -1.12 -7.92
C GLU A 441 -19.63 -0.92 -6.42
N VAL A 442 -20.54 -0.02 -6.04
CA VAL A 442 -20.93 0.15 -4.63
C VAL A 442 -21.51 -1.14 -4.07
N ALA A 443 -22.43 -1.77 -4.79
CA ALA A 443 -23.06 -3.02 -4.38
C ALA A 443 -22.02 -4.16 -4.25
N GLU A 444 -21.11 -4.28 -5.22
CA GLU A 444 -20.02 -5.25 -5.20
C GLU A 444 -19.11 -5.08 -3.98
N VAL A 445 -18.67 -3.85 -3.70
CA VAL A 445 -17.80 -3.56 -2.56
C VAL A 445 -18.51 -3.87 -1.24
N PHE A 446 -19.78 -3.54 -1.10
CA PHE A 446 -20.55 -3.89 0.11
C PHE A 446 -20.80 -5.39 0.25
N ALA A 447 -21.06 -6.09 -0.86
CA ALA A 447 -21.22 -7.53 -0.85
C ALA A 447 -19.95 -8.22 -0.33
N ILE A 448 -18.78 -7.84 -0.86
CA ILE A 448 -17.50 -8.45 -0.53
C ILE A 448 -17.00 -8.02 0.86
N ASN A 449 -16.98 -6.71 1.13
CA ASN A 449 -16.29 -6.17 2.31
C ASN A 449 -17.16 -6.13 3.57
N THR A 450 -18.48 -6.24 3.44
CA THR A 450 -19.43 -6.06 4.56
C THR A 450 -20.40 -7.23 4.70
N LEU A 451 -21.18 -7.52 3.65
CA LEU A 451 -22.24 -8.53 3.74
C LEU A 451 -21.68 -9.95 3.89
N ALA A 452 -20.65 -10.32 3.12
CA ALA A 452 -20.03 -11.62 3.23
C ALA A 452 -19.44 -11.87 4.64
N PRO A 453 -18.61 -10.97 5.23
CA PRO A 453 -18.18 -11.09 6.63
C PRO A 453 -19.35 -11.16 7.62
N PHE A 454 -20.40 -10.36 7.43
CA PHE A 454 -21.58 -10.37 8.30
C PHE A 454 -22.31 -11.72 8.25
N ILE A 455 -22.60 -12.23 7.05
CA ILE A 455 -23.28 -13.51 6.83
C ILE A 455 -22.45 -14.65 7.45
N MET A 456 -21.15 -14.70 7.15
CA MET A 456 -20.25 -15.69 7.73
C MET A 456 -20.24 -15.63 9.26
N ASN A 457 -20.09 -14.45 9.84
CA ASN A 457 -20.12 -14.30 11.30
C ASN A 457 -21.44 -14.81 11.86
N ASN A 458 -22.57 -14.34 11.34
CA ASN A 458 -23.90 -14.73 11.79
C ASN A 458 -24.12 -16.25 11.73
N ARG A 459 -23.70 -16.91 10.65
CA ARG A 459 -23.88 -18.35 10.44
C ARG A 459 -22.88 -19.21 11.21
N LEU A 460 -21.64 -18.76 11.41
CA LEU A 460 -20.56 -19.54 12.02
C LEU A 460 -20.48 -19.42 13.55
N VAL A 461 -21.21 -18.47 14.16
CA VAL A 461 -21.23 -18.34 15.64
C VAL A 461 -21.50 -19.65 16.37
N PRO A 462 -22.47 -20.50 15.97
CA PRO A 462 -22.71 -21.77 16.67
C PRO A 462 -21.49 -22.71 16.64
N LEU A 463 -20.77 -22.78 15.51
CA LEU A 463 -19.58 -23.64 15.36
C LEU A 463 -18.39 -23.10 16.17
N LEU A 464 -18.20 -21.78 16.18
CA LEU A 464 -17.20 -21.10 17.02
C LEU A 464 -17.50 -21.27 18.51
N ALA A 465 -18.75 -21.11 18.92
CA ALA A 465 -19.18 -21.28 20.31
C ALA A 465 -19.03 -22.73 20.78
N ARG A 466 -19.34 -23.72 19.93
CA ARG A 466 -19.07 -25.14 20.23
C ARG A 466 -17.59 -25.40 20.46
N SER A 467 -16.73 -24.81 19.63
CA SER A 467 -15.27 -24.97 19.75
C SER A 467 -14.74 -24.27 21.01
N ALA A 468 -15.31 -23.12 21.38
CA ALA A 468 -15.01 -22.43 22.64
C ALA A 468 -15.53 -23.17 23.89
N GLY A 469 -16.58 -23.97 23.73
CA GLY A 469 -17.25 -24.73 24.79
C GLY A 469 -16.43 -25.91 25.31
N SER A 470 -15.27 -25.65 25.91
CA SER A 470 -14.40 -26.57 26.68
C SER A 470 -13.21 -25.82 27.33
N GLN A 471 -13.38 -24.56 27.77
CA GLN A 471 -12.29 -23.64 28.21
C GLN A 471 -11.35 -23.16 27.09
N GLU A 472 -11.67 -23.45 25.83
CA GLU A 472 -10.92 -22.94 24.69
C GLU A 472 -11.43 -21.56 24.25
N ARG A 473 -10.61 -20.85 23.47
CA ARG A 473 -10.89 -19.49 22.99
C ARG A 473 -10.95 -19.52 21.48
N THR A 474 -11.93 -18.83 20.90
CA THR A 474 -12.03 -18.69 19.44
C THR A 474 -11.96 -17.23 19.05
N PHE A 475 -11.51 -16.96 17.83
CA PHE A 475 -11.14 -15.63 17.38
C PHE A 475 -11.77 -15.31 16.03
N ILE A 476 -12.24 -14.07 15.91
CA ILE A 476 -12.65 -13.49 14.62
C ILE A 476 -11.79 -12.24 14.39
N VAL A 477 -11.07 -12.20 13.28
CA VAL A 477 -10.29 -11.04 12.87
C VAL A 477 -10.89 -10.46 11.59
N ASN A 478 -11.42 -9.25 11.71
CA ASN A 478 -11.87 -8.45 10.58
C ASN A 478 -10.69 -7.64 10.07
N VAL A 479 -10.13 -8.01 8.92
CA VAL A 479 -9.02 -7.26 8.31
C VAL A 479 -9.56 -5.93 7.78
N SER A 480 -9.23 -4.87 8.50
CA SER A 480 -9.66 -3.51 8.24
C SER A 480 -8.47 -2.67 7.83
N ALA A 481 -8.70 -1.38 7.69
CA ALA A 481 -7.67 -0.43 7.37
C ALA A 481 -8.07 0.97 7.82
N MET A 482 -7.14 1.90 7.75
CA MET A 482 -7.34 3.31 8.03
C MET A 482 -8.50 3.98 7.26
N GLU A 483 -8.91 3.42 6.13
CA GLU A 483 -10.09 3.77 5.32
C GLU A 483 -11.39 3.68 6.13
N GLY A 484 -11.48 2.71 7.05
CA GLY A 484 -12.63 2.52 7.93
C GLY A 484 -12.65 3.39 9.18
N LYS A 485 -11.61 4.22 9.39
CA LYS A 485 -11.46 5.06 10.59
C LYS A 485 -12.29 6.35 10.51
N PHE A 486 -13.03 6.74 11.55
CA PHE A 486 -13.81 7.99 11.53
C PHE A 486 -12.97 9.23 11.87
N TYR A 487 -12.25 9.19 12.98
CA TYR A 487 -11.57 10.37 13.52
C TYR A 487 -10.17 10.55 12.93
N ARG A 488 -10.11 10.90 11.64
CA ARG A 488 -8.87 11.28 10.95
C ARG A 488 -9.15 12.15 9.74
N TYR A 489 -8.11 12.79 9.21
CA TYR A 489 -8.19 13.40 7.89
C TYR A 489 -8.51 12.34 6.82
N LYS A 490 -9.49 12.67 5.96
CA LYS A 490 -9.95 11.86 4.82
C LYS A 490 -9.85 12.68 3.54
N THR A 491 -9.43 12.02 2.47
CA THR A 491 -9.53 12.57 1.12
C THR A 491 -10.95 12.36 0.59
N PRO A 492 -11.41 13.14 -0.42
CA PRO A 492 -12.73 12.92 -1.03
C PRO A 492 -12.80 11.68 -1.94
N ASN A 493 -11.68 10.96 -2.10
CA ASN A 493 -11.59 9.81 -2.98
C ASN A 493 -11.94 8.53 -2.24
N HIS A 494 -12.23 7.48 -3.01
CA HIS A 494 -12.47 6.13 -2.51
C HIS A 494 -13.64 6.00 -1.49
N PRO A 495 -14.76 6.75 -1.65
CA PRO A 495 -15.77 6.85 -0.58
C PRO A 495 -16.50 5.53 -0.32
N HIS A 496 -16.78 4.72 -1.35
CA HIS A 496 -17.53 3.47 -1.22
C HIS A 496 -16.80 2.43 -0.36
N THR A 497 -15.47 2.32 -0.49
CA THR A 497 -14.67 1.38 0.32
C THR A 497 -14.42 1.94 1.72
N ASN A 498 -14.23 3.25 1.88
CA ASN A 498 -14.20 3.89 3.19
C ASN A 498 -15.48 3.56 3.98
N MET A 499 -16.65 3.68 3.34
CA MET A 499 -17.94 3.32 3.93
C MET A 499 -18.02 1.83 4.29
N ALA A 500 -17.62 0.94 3.39
CA ALA A 500 -17.66 -0.50 3.65
C ALA A 500 -16.72 -0.92 4.79
N LYS A 501 -15.49 -0.37 4.85
CA LYS A 501 -14.55 -0.62 5.95
C LYS A 501 -15.06 -0.06 7.29
N ALA A 502 -15.72 1.10 7.27
CA ALA A 502 -16.37 1.65 8.45
C ALA A 502 -17.54 0.76 8.93
N ALA A 503 -18.33 0.19 8.01
CA ALA A 503 -19.39 -0.76 8.34
C ALA A 503 -18.83 -2.06 8.95
N LEU A 504 -17.73 -2.58 8.41
CA LEU A 504 -17.01 -3.74 8.97
C LEU A 504 -16.51 -3.44 10.40
N ASN A 505 -15.92 -2.26 10.62
CA ASN A 505 -15.50 -1.81 11.96
C ASN A 505 -16.69 -1.67 12.92
N MET A 506 -17.81 -1.14 12.44
CA MET A 506 -19.03 -1.02 13.25
C MET A 506 -19.57 -2.38 13.66
N MET A 507 -19.52 -3.39 12.79
CA MET A 507 -19.88 -4.77 13.15
C MET A 507 -18.98 -5.28 14.28
N THR A 508 -17.66 -5.09 14.19
CA THR A 508 -16.74 -5.45 15.28
C THR A 508 -17.17 -4.80 16.60
N ARG A 509 -17.33 -3.48 16.60
CA ARG A 509 -17.66 -2.69 17.78
C ARG A 509 -19.02 -3.08 18.38
N THR A 510 -19.98 -3.45 17.55
CA THR A 510 -21.36 -3.78 17.96
C THR A 510 -21.46 -5.17 18.56
N CYS A 511 -20.87 -6.18 17.91
CA CYS A 511 -21.15 -7.58 18.25
C CYS A 511 -20.13 -8.20 19.22
N ALA A 512 -18.92 -7.62 19.37
CA ALA A 512 -17.83 -8.27 20.09
C ALA A 512 -18.12 -8.52 21.58
N GLU A 513 -18.82 -7.61 22.27
CA GLU A 513 -19.13 -7.76 23.70
C GLU A 513 -20.00 -9.01 23.95
N ASP A 514 -21.06 -9.18 23.16
CA ASP A 514 -21.95 -10.33 23.25
C ASP A 514 -21.24 -11.64 22.86
N LEU A 515 -20.44 -11.61 21.79
CA LEU A 515 -19.64 -12.76 21.37
C LEU A 515 -18.60 -13.18 22.42
N SER A 516 -18.01 -12.24 23.16
CA SER A 516 -17.02 -12.54 24.19
C SER A 516 -17.58 -13.39 25.33
N LYS A 517 -18.88 -13.27 25.62
CA LYS A 517 -19.59 -14.08 26.64
C LYS A 517 -19.71 -15.54 26.21
N ARG A 518 -19.57 -15.82 24.91
CA ARG A 518 -19.56 -17.15 24.30
C ARG A 518 -18.14 -17.67 24.02
N GLY A 519 -17.11 -16.98 24.52
CA GLY A 519 -15.70 -17.34 24.30
C GLY A 519 -15.16 -16.97 22.91
N ILE A 520 -15.86 -16.09 22.18
CA ILE A 520 -15.50 -15.67 20.82
C ILE A 520 -14.99 -14.22 20.87
N PHE A 521 -13.70 -14.03 20.56
CA PHE A 521 -13.02 -12.74 20.65
C PHE A 521 -12.84 -12.12 19.27
N MET A 522 -13.68 -11.12 18.97
CA MET A 522 -13.68 -10.45 17.67
C MET A 522 -12.97 -9.09 17.70
N ASN A 523 -12.05 -8.83 16.77
CA ASN A 523 -11.36 -7.53 16.62
C ASN A 523 -11.26 -7.10 15.16
N SER A 524 -11.12 -5.80 14.94
CA SER A 524 -10.71 -5.22 13.65
C SER A 524 -9.21 -4.95 13.68
N VAL A 525 -8.50 -5.22 12.59
CA VAL A 525 -7.04 -5.02 12.53
C VAL A 525 -6.65 -4.27 11.27
N ASP A 526 -5.93 -3.16 11.42
CA ASP A 526 -5.24 -2.44 10.34
C ASP A 526 -3.91 -3.14 10.01
N THR A 527 -3.75 -3.49 8.74
CA THR A 527 -2.57 -4.18 8.23
C THR A 527 -1.34 -3.29 8.13
N GLY A 528 -1.52 -1.97 8.21
CA GLY A 528 -0.52 -0.98 7.82
C GLY A 528 -0.37 -0.85 6.29
N TRP A 529 0.61 -0.06 5.88
CA TRP A 529 0.78 0.36 4.49
C TRP A 529 1.78 -0.55 3.76
N ILE A 530 1.25 -1.44 2.92
CA ILE A 530 2.03 -2.45 2.19
C ILE A 530 2.12 -2.21 0.67
N ASN A 531 1.14 -1.54 0.06
CA ASN A 531 1.08 -1.26 -1.39
C ASN A 531 0.63 0.19 -1.65
N ASP A 532 1.01 0.76 -2.80
CA ASP A 532 0.47 2.04 -3.28
C ASP A 532 -0.65 1.79 -4.29
N GLU A 533 -1.88 2.11 -3.89
CA GLU A 533 -3.09 1.82 -4.68
C GLU A 533 -3.39 2.87 -5.78
N ASN A 534 -2.57 3.91 -5.88
CA ASN A 534 -2.66 4.85 -6.99
C ASN A 534 -2.41 4.13 -8.34
N PRO A 535 -2.97 4.64 -9.46
CA PRO A 535 -2.59 4.21 -10.81
C PRO A 535 -1.08 4.12 -10.99
N LEU A 536 -0.61 3.07 -11.68
CA LEU A 536 0.80 2.69 -11.73
C LEU A 536 1.73 3.86 -12.07
N GLN A 537 1.40 4.63 -13.10
CA GLN A 537 2.19 5.79 -13.52
C GLN A 537 2.36 6.84 -12.41
N LYS A 538 1.28 7.11 -11.66
CA LYS A 538 1.28 8.09 -10.57
C LYS A 538 2.07 7.57 -9.37
N ALA A 539 1.87 6.31 -9.02
CA ALA A 539 2.57 5.66 -7.92
C ALA A 539 4.08 5.57 -8.20
N HIS A 540 4.48 5.25 -9.44
CA HIS A 540 5.87 5.28 -9.86
C HIS A 540 6.47 6.70 -9.83
N ALA A 541 5.76 7.68 -10.38
CA ALA A 541 6.22 9.07 -10.33
C ALA A 541 6.45 9.53 -8.88
N HIS A 542 5.56 9.13 -7.97
CA HIS A 542 5.76 9.35 -6.53
C HIS A 542 7.01 8.63 -6.02
N ALA A 543 7.16 7.32 -6.26
CA ALA A 543 8.33 6.55 -5.84
C ALA A 543 9.67 7.15 -6.30
N VAL A 544 9.77 7.57 -7.57
CA VAL A 544 11.00 8.18 -8.12
C VAL A 544 11.28 9.56 -7.53
N THR A 545 10.25 10.40 -7.40
CA THR A 545 10.43 11.78 -6.95
C THR A 545 10.70 11.91 -5.46
N THR A 546 10.13 11.03 -4.64
CA THR A 546 10.24 11.08 -3.18
C THR A 546 11.11 9.96 -2.59
N ASP A 547 11.67 9.10 -3.44
CA ASP A 547 12.41 7.89 -3.02
C ASP A 547 11.55 6.96 -2.14
N PHE A 548 10.24 6.95 -2.41
CA PHE A 548 9.24 6.26 -1.60
C PHE A 548 9.17 4.76 -1.90
N GLN A 549 9.01 3.98 -0.84
CA GLN A 549 8.55 2.60 -0.85
C GLN A 549 7.56 2.42 0.30
N THR A 550 6.81 1.33 0.30
CA THR A 550 5.90 1.04 1.41
C THR A 550 6.70 0.62 2.66
N PRO A 551 6.30 1.07 3.86
CA PRO A 551 7.11 0.90 5.08
C PRO A 551 7.20 -0.53 5.61
N ILE A 552 6.27 -1.40 5.23
CA ILE A 552 6.16 -2.78 5.69
C ILE A 552 5.72 -3.69 4.51
N ASP A 553 5.74 -4.99 4.70
CA ASP A 553 5.36 -6.00 3.71
C ASP A 553 4.19 -6.88 4.17
N GLU A 554 3.81 -7.84 3.33
CA GLU A 554 2.67 -8.73 3.55
C GLU A 554 2.87 -9.68 4.73
N ILE A 555 4.12 -10.04 5.05
CA ILE A 555 4.43 -10.90 6.22
C ILE A 555 4.22 -10.11 7.52
N ASP A 556 4.66 -8.84 7.56
CA ASP A 556 4.39 -7.94 8.69
C ASP A 556 2.89 -7.68 8.85
N ALA A 557 2.18 -7.44 7.74
CA ALA A 557 0.72 -7.31 7.74
C ALA A 557 0.01 -8.57 8.28
N ALA A 558 0.44 -9.76 7.86
CA ALA A 558 -0.09 -11.02 8.39
C ALA A 558 0.22 -11.19 9.88
N ALA A 559 1.40 -10.78 10.35
CA ALA A 559 1.74 -10.79 11.76
C ALA A 559 0.81 -9.86 12.58
N ARG A 560 0.48 -8.67 12.06
CA ARG A 560 -0.48 -7.75 12.70
C ARG A 560 -1.87 -8.38 12.83
N ILE A 561 -2.36 -9.00 11.74
CA ILE A 561 -3.66 -9.69 11.72
C ILE A 561 -3.72 -10.79 12.77
N LEU A 562 -2.65 -11.58 12.91
CA LEU A 562 -2.63 -12.76 13.78
C LEU A 562 -2.17 -12.46 15.21
N ASP A 563 -1.61 -11.30 15.49
CA ASP A 563 -1.19 -10.91 16.85
C ASP A 563 -2.27 -11.10 17.92
N PRO A 564 -3.53 -10.61 17.77
CA PRO A 564 -4.57 -10.84 18.78
C PRO A 564 -4.88 -12.34 19.01
N VAL A 565 -4.71 -13.16 17.97
CA VAL A 565 -4.92 -14.61 18.03
C VAL A 565 -3.76 -15.27 18.78
N PHE A 566 -2.52 -15.01 18.37
CA PHE A 566 -1.33 -15.60 18.99
C PHE A 566 -1.14 -15.15 20.44
N VAL A 567 -1.32 -13.86 20.74
CA VAL A 567 -1.33 -13.39 22.13
C VAL A 567 -2.43 -14.08 22.93
N GLY A 568 -3.62 -14.22 22.35
CA GLY A 568 -4.75 -14.87 22.97
C GLY A 568 -4.52 -16.34 23.34
N PHE A 569 -3.76 -17.09 22.52
CA PHE A 569 -3.38 -18.47 22.81
C PHE A 569 -2.13 -18.58 23.71
N ASN A 570 -1.15 -17.70 23.55
CA ASN A 570 0.08 -17.71 24.36
C ASN A 570 -0.14 -17.24 25.80
N ALA A 571 -1.22 -16.49 26.08
CA ALA A 571 -1.57 -15.99 27.42
C ALA A 571 -2.91 -16.59 27.94
N PRO A 572 -2.98 -17.90 28.25
CA PRO A 572 -4.22 -18.57 28.64
C PRO A 572 -4.80 -18.09 29.98
N ALA A 573 -4.02 -17.42 30.81
CA ALA A 573 -4.49 -16.81 32.06
C ALA A 573 -5.16 -15.44 31.88
N THR A 574 -4.92 -14.77 30.76
CA THR A 574 -5.40 -13.39 30.51
C THR A 574 -6.58 -13.42 29.55
N LYS A 575 -7.68 -12.72 29.86
CA LYS A 575 -8.80 -12.59 28.92
C LYS A 575 -8.30 -11.91 27.64
N PRO A 576 -8.48 -12.51 26.44
CA PRO A 576 -8.07 -11.88 25.19
C PRO A 576 -8.77 -10.54 24.96
N ILE A 577 -8.10 -9.67 24.21
CA ILE A 577 -8.69 -8.42 23.73
C ILE A 577 -9.84 -8.71 22.76
N PHE A 578 -10.89 -7.91 22.81
CA PHE A 578 -12.04 -7.98 21.91
C PHE A 578 -12.69 -6.61 21.77
N GLY A 579 -13.42 -6.42 20.66
CA GLY A 579 -14.14 -5.18 20.38
C GLY A 579 -13.21 -3.99 20.19
N LYS A 580 -11.98 -4.23 19.71
CA LYS A 580 -10.97 -3.18 19.47
C LYS A 580 -10.68 -3.02 17.98
N PHE A 581 -10.23 -1.83 17.61
CA PHE A 581 -9.52 -1.59 16.36
C PHE A 581 -8.03 -1.54 16.66
N LEU A 582 -7.27 -2.47 16.10
CA LEU A 582 -5.84 -2.60 16.35
C LEU A 582 -5.04 -2.04 15.18
N LYS A 583 -4.02 -1.25 15.47
CA LYS A 583 -3.07 -0.74 14.51
C LYS A 583 -1.67 -0.76 15.12
N ASP A 584 -0.68 -1.23 14.37
CA ASP A 584 0.70 -1.33 14.84
C ASP A 584 0.82 -2.12 16.17
N PHE A 585 0.05 -3.21 16.32
CA PHE A 585 -0.02 -4.05 17.53
C PHE A 585 -0.64 -3.39 18.78
N HIS A 586 -1.27 -2.23 18.64
CA HIS A 586 -1.90 -1.50 19.75
C HIS A 586 -3.34 -1.11 19.42
N GLU A 587 -4.16 -0.87 20.45
CA GLU A 587 -5.48 -0.27 20.26
C GLU A 587 -5.36 1.15 19.68
N THR A 588 -6.17 1.43 18.65
CA THR A 588 -6.36 2.77 18.07
C THR A 588 -7.82 3.17 18.19
N GLU A 589 -8.08 4.47 18.13
CA GLU A 589 -9.44 5.02 17.96
C GLU A 589 -10.09 4.51 16.66
N TRP A 590 -11.42 4.45 16.70
CA TRP A 590 -12.30 3.94 15.64
C TRP A 590 -12.42 4.81 14.40
#